data_AF-A0A545UF03-F1
#
_entry.id   AF-A0A545UF03-F1
#
_cell.length_a   1.000
_cell.length_b   1.000
_cell.length_c   1.000
_cell.angle_alpha   90.00
_cell.angle_beta   90.00
_cell.angle_gamma   90.00
#
_symmetry.space_group_name_H-M   'P 1'
#
loop_
_entity.id
_entity.type
_entity.pdbx_description
1 polymer ?
#
loop_
_entity_poly.entity_id
_entity_poly.type
_entity_poly.pdbx_seq_one_letter_code
_entity_poly.pdbx_strand_id
1 'polypeptide(L)'
;MKISMKKILITLSALMVSISTMAQELVSVEEFVGKTYFHGLPYEQAIQYDATYVPQLKAILNDYSQSELWPNTIVMLEIIGSKQDLDDIISFIESEPAGEYSIAHERAKNAAIYGLGYFINHTKSKKALNYLVESLQENSWVKRDVRGLGRLHKTESERNADFSKYAMLGLALSGESEAILGIKQFKANNASKTLNSRVSESRRDKINRAAEVALEEGEKIRKQGLREYYKSQHQHDEHLEH
;
A
#
# COMPACT_ATOMS: atom_id res chain seq x y z
N MET A 1 -58.29 -16.20 -63.43
CA MET A 1 -58.72 -17.34 -62.59
C MET A 1 -57.49 -17.96 -61.94
N LYS A 2 -57.53 -18.11 -60.61
CA LYS A 2 -56.58 -18.77 -59.68
C LYS A 2 -55.28 -18.05 -59.28
N ILE A 3 -55.26 -17.79 -57.97
CA ILE A 3 -54.29 -17.21 -57.05
C ILE A 3 -53.07 -18.15 -56.87
N SER A 4 -51.88 -17.60 -56.60
CA SER A 4 -50.98 -18.20 -55.59
C SER A 4 -49.95 -17.19 -55.06
N MET A 5 -50.34 -16.49 -53.99
CA MET A 5 -49.43 -15.81 -53.06
C MET A 5 -48.53 -16.85 -52.37
N LYS A 6 -47.22 -16.83 -52.64
CA LYS A 6 -46.23 -17.44 -51.73
C LYS A 6 -45.71 -16.37 -50.78
N LYS A 7 -46.24 -16.39 -49.56
CA LYS A 7 -45.75 -15.62 -48.40
C LYS A 7 -44.32 -16.07 -48.11
N ILE A 8 -43.34 -15.17 -48.28
CA ILE A 8 -42.00 -15.36 -47.74
C ILE A 8 -42.05 -14.87 -46.29
N LEU A 9 -42.10 -15.83 -45.37
CA LEU A 9 -42.01 -15.62 -43.94
C LEU A 9 -40.51 -15.48 -43.62
N ILE A 10 -40.04 -14.26 -43.32
CA ILE A 10 -38.69 -14.03 -42.80
C ILE A 10 -38.78 -14.20 -41.29
N THR A 11 -38.34 -15.35 -40.79
CA THR A 11 -38.23 -15.64 -39.35
C THR A 11 -36.98 -14.95 -38.82
N LEU A 12 -37.15 -13.76 -38.25
CA LEU A 12 -36.08 -13.05 -37.55
C LEU A 12 -35.83 -13.75 -36.20
N SER A 13 -34.87 -14.68 -36.17
CA SER A 13 -34.43 -15.33 -34.93
C SER A 13 -33.43 -14.40 -34.24
N ALA A 14 -33.89 -13.61 -33.28
CA ALA A 14 -33.03 -12.84 -32.40
C ALA A 14 -32.34 -13.80 -31.42
N LEU A 15 -31.09 -14.16 -31.72
CA LEU A 15 -30.23 -14.90 -30.80
C LEU A 15 -29.70 -13.90 -29.75
N MET A 16 -30.43 -13.76 -28.63
CA MET A 16 -29.92 -13.11 -27.43
C MET A 16 -28.82 -13.99 -26.85
N VAL A 17 -27.57 -13.73 -27.22
CA VAL A 17 -26.42 -14.26 -26.49
C VAL A 17 -26.38 -13.50 -25.17
N SER A 18 -26.97 -14.07 -24.13
CA SER A 18 -26.72 -13.65 -22.76
C SER A 18 -25.25 -13.91 -22.45
N ILE A 19 -24.41 -12.88 -22.62
CA ILE A 19 -23.07 -12.87 -22.06
C ILE A 19 -23.27 -12.78 -20.56
N SER A 20 -23.41 -13.94 -19.91
CA SER A 20 -23.24 -14.03 -18.47
C SER A 20 -21.78 -13.72 -18.19
N THR A 21 -21.47 -12.46 -17.90
CA THR A 21 -20.24 -12.10 -17.20
C THR A 21 -20.30 -12.88 -15.90
N MET A 22 -19.60 -14.01 -15.82
CA MET A 22 -19.46 -14.72 -14.55
C MET A 22 -18.68 -13.78 -13.66
N ALA A 23 -19.40 -13.10 -12.76
CA ALA A 23 -18.78 -12.40 -11.64
C ALA A 23 -17.98 -13.47 -10.91
N GLN A 24 -16.66 -13.43 -11.08
CA GLN A 24 -15.78 -14.32 -10.36
C GLN A 24 -15.97 -13.99 -8.88
N GLU A 25 -16.52 -14.95 -8.14
CA GLU A 25 -16.78 -14.77 -6.73
C GLU A 25 -15.43 -14.51 -6.03
N LEU A 26 -15.35 -13.43 -5.27
CA LEU A 26 -14.17 -13.12 -4.49
C LEU A 26 -13.95 -14.26 -3.48
N VAL A 27 -12.70 -14.68 -3.33
CA VAL A 27 -12.32 -15.55 -2.21
C VAL A 27 -12.59 -14.82 -0.88
N SER A 28 -12.63 -15.55 0.23
CA SER A 28 -12.79 -14.89 1.53
C SER A 28 -11.60 -13.94 1.78
N VAL A 29 -11.84 -12.84 2.49
CA VAL A 29 -10.77 -11.88 2.80
C VAL A 29 -9.63 -12.53 3.59
N GLU A 30 -9.94 -13.50 4.45
CA GLU A 30 -8.95 -14.30 5.18
C GLU A 30 -8.09 -15.15 4.26
N GLU A 31 -8.70 -15.85 3.28
CA GLU A 31 -7.95 -16.60 2.28
C GLU A 31 -7.08 -15.68 1.42
N PHE A 32 -7.57 -14.50 1.07
CA PHE A 32 -6.83 -13.50 0.32
C PHE A 32 -5.61 -13.00 1.10
N VAL A 33 -5.78 -12.50 2.32
CA VAL A 33 -4.64 -11.99 3.11
C VAL A 33 -3.71 -13.10 3.60
N GLY A 34 -4.17 -14.36 3.64
CA GLY A 34 -3.35 -15.52 3.96
C GLY A 34 -2.40 -15.98 2.85
N LYS A 35 -2.53 -15.47 1.62
CA LYS A 35 -1.65 -15.84 0.50
C LYS A 35 -0.29 -15.16 0.59
N THR A 36 0.75 -15.83 0.08
CA THR A 36 2.07 -15.23 -0.09
C THR A 36 2.12 -14.46 -1.41
N TYR A 37 2.46 -13.17 -1.34
CA TYR A 37 2.61 -12.31 -2.50
C TYR A 37 4.04 -11.77 -2.59
N PHE A 38 4.85 -12.30 -3.50
CA PHE A 38 6.27 -11.93 -3.64
C PHE A 38 6.47 -10.45 -3.98
N HIS A 39 5.54 -9.85 -4.70
CA HIS A 39 5.57 -8.45 -5.13
C HIS A 39 4.65 -7.53 -4.29
N GLY A 40 4.15 -8.04 -3.16
CA GLY A 40 3.15 -7.35 -2.36
C GLY A 40 1.71 -7.63 -2.79
N LEU A 41 0.75 -7.14 -2.02
CA LEU A 41 -0.67 -7.40 -2.23
C LEU A 41 -1.12 -6.92 -3.62
N PRO A 42 -1.77 -7.78 -4.45
CA PRO A 42 -2.17 -7.40 -5.80
C PRO A 42 -3.26 -6.34 -5.76
N TYR A 43 -2.88 -5.09 -6.03
CA TYR A 43 -3.74 -3.91 -5.86
C TYR A 43 -5.08 -4.03 -6.60
N GLU A 44 -5.08 -4.46 -7.87
CA GLU A 44 -6.32 -4.60 -8.67
C GLU A 44 -7.29 -5.66 -8.12
N GLN A 45 -6.80 -6.64 -7.34
CA GLN A 45 -7.66 -7.60 -6.65
C GLN A 45 -8.11 -7.05 -5.29
N ALA A 46 -7.22 -6.38 -4.56
CA ALA A 46 -7.52 -5.79 -3.26
C ALA A 46 -8.64 -4.74 -3.33
N ILE A 47 -8.65 -3.89 -4.38
CA ILE A 47 -9.70 -2.86 -4.56
C ILE A 47 -11.09 -3.42 -4.91
N GLN A 48 -11.23 -4.73 -5.10
CA GLN A 48 -12.53 -5.37 -5.34
C GLN A 48 -13.30 -5.64 -4.03
N TYR A 49 -12.60 -5.62 -2.89
CA TYR A 49 -13.21 -5.71 -1.58
C TYR A 49 -13.63 -4.30 -1.11
N ASP A 50 -14.63 -4.24 -0.24
CA ASP A 50 -15.15 -2.98 0.28
C ASP A 50 -15.06 -2.89 1.82
N ALA A 51 -15.54 -1.78 2.37
CA ALA A 51 -15.48 -1.49 3.79
C ALA A 51 -16.22 -2.51 4.69
N THR A 52 -17.08 -3.38 4.13
CA THR A 52 -17.77 -4.42 4.92
C THR A 52 -16.81 -5.46 5.51
N TYR A 53 -15.60 -5.60 4.95
CA TYR A 53 -14.56 -6.51 5.44
C TYR A 53 -13.66 -5.91 6.55
N VAL A 54 -13.74 -4.60 6.80
CA VAL A 54 -12.91 -3.92 7.81
C VAL A 54 -13.02 -4.54 9.21
N PRO A 55 -14.21 -4.89 9.73
CA PRO A 55 -14.31 -5.55 11.04
C PRO A 55 -13.55 -6.87 11.13
N GLN A 56 -13.56 -7.67 10.05
CA GLN A 56 -12.82 -8.94 9.99
C GLN A 56 -11.31 -8.72 9.96
N LEU A 57 -10.83 -7.76 9.16
CA LEU A 57 -9.40 -7.40 9.12
C LEU A 57 -8.90 -6.92 10.50
N LYS A 58 -9.68 -6.10 11.20
CA LYS A 58 -9.36 -5.68 12.57
C LYS A 58 -9.35 -6.85 13.55
N ALA A 59 -10.24 -7.84 13.38
CA ALA A 59 -10.22 -9.03 14.22
C ALA A 59 -8.92 -9.82 14.04
N ILE A 60 -8.43 -9.98 12.80
CA ILE A 60 -7.15 -10.63 12.50
C ILE A 60 -5.98 -9.87 13.14
N LEU A 61 -5.94 -8.53 13.03
CA LEU A 61 -4.88 -7.71 13.64
C LEU A 61 -4.86 -7.74 15.17
N ASN A 62 -5.99 -8.04 15.81
CA ASN A 62 -6.10 -8.18 17.26
C ASN A 62 -5.81 -9.60 17.76
N ASP A 63 -5.64 -10.58 16.87
CA ASP A 63 -5.34 -11.96 17.21
C ASP A 63 -3.87 -12.30 16.94
N TYR A 64 -3.08 -12.41 18.01
CA TYR A 64 -1.65 -12.72 17.92
C TYR A 64 -1.38 -14.10 17.29
N SER A 65 -2.32 -15.06 17.41
CA SER A 65 -2.18 -16.38 16.78
C SER A 65 -2.23 -16.30 15.24
N GLN A 66 -2.75 -15.18 14.70
CA GLN A 66 -2.81 -14.89 13.27
C GLN A 66 -1.74 -13.88 12.82
N SER A 67 -0.68 -13.67 13.60
CA SER A 67 0.35 -12.66 13.31
C SER A 67 1.06 -12.84 11.96
N GLU A 68 1.09 -14.06 11.42
CA GLU A 68 1.61 -14.33 10.06
C GLU A 68 0.77 -13.67 8.95
N LEU A 69 -0.50 -13.37 9.19
CA LEU A 69 -1.42 -12.73 8.23
C LEU A 69 -1.33 -11.19 8.28
N TRP A 70 -0.78 -10.63 9.35
CA TRP A 70 -0.79 -9.19 9.61
C TRP A 70 -0.21 -8.33 8.48
N PRO A 71 0.90 -8.70 7.79
CA PRO A 71 1.45 -7.85 6.74
C PRO A 71 0.50 -7.57 5.58
N ASN A 72 -0.26 -8.58 5.13
CA ASN A 72 -1.25 -8.40 4.08
C ASN A 72 -2.53 -7.78 4.63
N THR A 73 -2.91 -8.15 5.87
CA THR A 73 -4.12 -7.65 6.53
C THR A 73 -4.08 -6.14 6.71
N ILE A 74 -2.95 -5.58 7.16
CA ILE A 74 -2.83 -4.14 7.39
C ILE A 74 -2.86 -3.35 6.07
N VAL A 75 -2.19 -3.86 5.02
CA VAL A 75 -2.23 -3.26 3.69
C VAL A 75 -3.64 -3.29 3.11
N MET A 76 -4.35 -4.40 3.31
CA MET A 76 -5.74 -4.53 2.90
C MET A 76 -6.63 -3.49 3.59
N LEU A 77 -6.46 -3.33 4.91
CA LEU A 77 -7.16 -2.32 5.70
C LEU A 77 -6.84 -0.89 5.19
N GLU A 78 -5.63 -0.64 4.74
CA GLU A 78 -5.22 0.65 4.18
C GLU A 78 -5.73 0.92 2.76
N ILE A 79 -6.13 -0.11 2.02
CA ILE A 79 -6.72 0.03 0.69
C ILE A 79 -8.24 0.27 0.79
N ILE A 80 -8.94 -0.43 1.68
CA ILE A 80 -10.42 -0.42 1.75
C ILE A 80 -11.00 0.33 2.95
N GLY A 81 -10.15 0.70 3.91
CA GLY A 81 -10.55 1.36 5.14
C GLY A 81 -11.10 2.77 4.93
N SER A 82 -11.52 3.40 6.01
CA SER A 82 -12.07 4.75 6.01
C SER A 82 -11.25 5.67 6.91
N LYS A 83 -11.51 6.97 6.87
CA LYS A 83 -10.85 7.95 7.77
C LYS A 83 -10.98 7.61 9.26
N GLN A 84 -12.01 6.87 9.66
CA GLN A 84 -12.23 6.46 11.06
C GLN A 84 -11.23 5.39 11.51
N ASP A 85 -10.64 4.65 10.57
CA ASP A 85 -9.72 3.55 10.85
C ASP A 85 -8.27 4.02 11.00
N LEU A 86 -7.98 5.30 10.70
CA LEU A 86 -6.62 5.84 10.73
C LEU A 86 -5.99 5.74 12.12
N ASP A 87 -6.74 5.98 13.17
CA ASP A 87 -6.20 5.99 14.53
C ASP A 87 -5.81 4.58 14.97
N ASP A 88 -6.55 3.56 14.53
CA ASP A 88 -6.20 2.16 14.76
C ASP A 88 -4.94 1.76 13.96
N ILE A 89 -4.80 2.23 12.72
CA ILE A 89 -3.61 1.97 11.89
C ILE A 89 -2.36 2.64 12.51
N ILE A 90 -2.47 3.90 12.94
CA ILE A 90 -1.36 4.60 13.62
C ILE A 90 -1.04 3.90 14.95
N SER A 91 -2.07 3.51 15.72
CA SER A 91 -1.86 2.77 16.96
C SER A 91 -1.14 1.45 16.71
N PHE A 92 -1.47 0.72 15.64
CA PHE A 92 -0.74 -0.49 15.25
C PHE A 92 0.74 -0.21 14.96
N ILE A 93 1.05 0.83 14.16
CA ILE A 93 2.43 1.24 13.85
C ILE A 93 3.23 1.55 15.12
N GLU A 94 2.63 2.29 16.04
CA GLU A 94 3.29 2.81 17.24
C GLU A 94 3.28 1.84 18.42
N SER A 95 2.39 0.85 18.41
CA SER A 95 2.21 -0.10 19.51
C SER A 95 3.50 -0.83 19.87
N GLU A 96 3.71 -1.07 21.15
CA GLU A 96 4.80 -1.95 21.60
C GLU A 96 4.38 -3.41 21.42
N PRO A 97 5.26 -4.29 20.90
CA PRO A 97 5.00 -5.72 20.94
C PRO A 97 5.07 -6.22 22.38
N ALA A 98 4.29 -7.26 22.69
CA ALA A 98 4.54 -8.09 23.85
C ALA A 98 5.77 -9.00 23.57
N GLY A 99 6.98 -8.43 23.56
CA GLY A 99 8.25 -9.16 23.35
C GLY A 99 9.03 -8.78 22.10
N GLU A 100 9.92 -9.68 21.64
CA GLU A 100 10.68 -9.49 20.39
C GLU A 100 9.74 -9.59 19.17
N TYR A 101 9.94 -8.76 18.13
CA TYR A 101 9.12 -8.90 16.93
C TYR A 101 9.38 -10.24 16.24
N SER A 102 8.32 -10.96 15.90
CA SER A 102 8.42 -11.95 14.83
C SER A 102 8.75 -11.24 13.51
N ILE A 103 9.29 -11.99 12.55
CA ILE A 103 9.56 -11.45 11.20
C ILE A 103 8.25 -10.95 10.57
N ALA A 104 7.13 -11.64 10.80
CA ALA A 104 5.81 -11.23 10.34
C ALA A 104 5.37 -9.90 10.97
N HIS A 105 5.55 -9.73 12.28
CA HIS A 105 5.23 -8.47 12.95
C HIS A 105 6.06 -7.31 12.39
N GLU A 106 7.37 -7.50 12.22
CA GLU A 106 8.26 -6.49 11.66
C GLU A 106 7.85 -6.12 10.21
N ARG A 107 7.53 -7.12 9.38
CA ARG A 107 6.98 -6.91 8.04
C ARG A 107 5.66 -6.15 8.08
N ALA A 108 4.78 -6.45 9.03
CA ALA A 108 3.50 -5.76 9.18
C ALA A 108 3.68 -4.29 9.57
N LYS A 109 4.62 -3.95 10.44
CA LYS A 109 4.91 -2.54 10.77
C LYS A 109 5.46 -1.76 9.58
N ASN A 110 6.42 -2.35 8.86
CA ASN A 110 6.91 -1.77 7.63
C ASN A 110 5.76 -1.60 6.61
N ALA A 111 4.87 -2.58 6.56
CA ALA A 111 3.72 -2.59 5.67
C ALA A 111 2.74 -1.45 5.98
N ALA A 112 2.39 -1.29 7.24
CA ALA A 112 1.53 -0.21 7.72
C ALA A 112 2.11 1.18 7.45
N ILE A 113 3.42 1.37 7.55
CA ILE A 113 4.00 2.70 7.27
C ILE A 113 3.91 3.03 5.78
N TYR A 114 4.23 2.08 4.89
CA TYR A 114 4.17 2.36 3.45
C TYR A 114 2.72 2.39 2.94
N GLY A 115 1.85 1.51 3.44
CA GLY A 115 0.49 1.35 2.94
C GLY A 115 -0.44 2.48 3.34
N LEU A 116 -0.09 3.30 4.35
CA LEU A 116 -0.70 4.62 4.56
C LEU A 116 -0.71 5.48 3.29
N GLY A 117 0.19 5.23 2.32
CA GLY A 117 0.12 5.83 0.98
C GLY A 117 -1.17 5.48 0.22
N TYR A 118 -1.55 4.20 0.20
CA TYR A 118 -2.85 3.76 -0.34
C TYR A 118 -4.00 4.41 0.41
N PHE A 119 -3.89 4.49 1.74
CA PHE A 119 -4.90 5.11 2.58
C PHE A 119 -5.10 6.58 2.25
N ILE A 120 -4.01 7.36 2.14
CA ILE A 120 -4.08 8.77 1.74
C ILE A 120 -4.65 8.91 0.32
N ASN A 121 -4.24 8.04 -0.61
CA ASN A 121 -4.64 8.14 -2.01
C ASN A 121 -6.17 8.09 -2.16
N HIS A 122 -6.84 7.15 -1.48
CA HIS A 122 -8.29 6.98 -1.63
C HIS A 122 -9.11 7.80 -0.60
N THR A 123 -8.63 7.99 0.63
CA THR A 123 -9.37 8.78 1.63
C THR A 123 -9.13 10.29 1.55
N LYS A 124 -8.02 10.72 0.96
CA LYS A 124 -7.53 12.12 1.03
C LYS A 124 -7.32 12.61 2.48
N SER A 125 -6.88 11.71 3.37
CA SER A 125 -6.63 12.05 4.78
C SER A 125 -5.38 12.92 4.95
N LYS A 126 -5.59 14.21 5.27
CA LYS A 126 -4.50 15.13 5.63
C LYS A 126 -3.78 14.73 6.92
N LYS A 127 -4.48 14.09 7.87
CA LYS A 127 -3.88 13.57 9.11
C LYS A 127 -2.84 12.49 8.79
N ALA A 128 -3.18 11.52 7.93
CA ALA A 128 -2.26 10.48 7.50
C ALA A 128 -1.08 11.04 6.69
N LEU A 129 -1.35 12.01 5.80
CA LEU A 129 -0.30 12.68 5.05
C LEU A 129 0.70 13.40 5.97
N ASN A 130 0.22 14.19 6.93
CA ASN A 130 1.07 14.89 7.90
C ASN A 130 1.86 13.89 8.74
N TYR A 131 1.23 12.79 9.16
CA TYR A 131 1.89 11.71 9.88
C TYR A 131 3.10 11.18 9.10
N LEU A 132 2.94 10.86 7.81
CA LEU A 132 4.04 10.39 6.96
C LEU A 132 5.11 11.45 6.69
N VAL A 133 4.73 12.72 6.49
CA VAL A 133 5.69 13.83 6.29
C VAL A 133 6.58 14.01 7.53
N GLU A 134 6.00 13.98 8.73
CA GLU A 134 6.77 14.02 9.98
C GLU A 134 7.67 12.79 10.14
N SER A 135 7.16 11.63 9.73
CA SER A 135 7.84 10.33 9.78
C SER A 135 9.09 10.23 8.90
N LEU A 136 9.28 11.19 7.97
CA LEU A 136 10.52 11.31 7.22
C LEU A 136 11.74 11.52 8.12
N GLN A 137 11.56 12.18 9.28
CA GLN A 137 12.65 12.42 10.21
C GLN A 137 12.80 11.24 11.16
N GLU A 138 13.98 10.62 11.23
CA GLU A 138 14.24 9.47 12.10
C GLU A 138 13.96 9.76 13.59
N ASN A 139 14.22 11.01 14.03
CA ASN A 139 13.95 11.45 15.41
C ASN A 139 12.45 11.55 15.73
N SER A 140 11.56 11.54 14.73
CA SER A 140 10.10 11.52 14.98
C SER A 140 9.68 10.21 15.66
N TRP A 141 10.28 9.09 15.27
CA TRP A 141 10.02 7.77 15.86
C TRP A 141 10.44 7.69 17.33
N VAL A 142 11.55 8.35 17.68
CA VAL A 142 12.01 8.48 19.07
C VAL A 142 11.03 9.33 19.88
N LYS A 143 10.55 10.45 19.33
CA LYS A 143 9.59 11.34 20.01
C LYS A 143 8.24 10.68 20.25
N ARG A 144 7.84 9.76 19.37
CA ARG A 144 6.62 8.94 19.48
C ARG A 144 6.81 7.72 20.38
N ASP A 145 8.01 7.53 20.95
CA ASP A 145 8.35 6.41 21.81
C ASP A 145 8.08 5.05 21.14
N VAL A 146 8.34 4.94 19.83
CA VAL A 146 8.14 3.67 19.10
C VAL A 146 9.27 2.70 19.46
N ARG A 147 8.94 1.68 20.26
CA ARG A 147 9.90 0.70 20.77
C ARG A 147 9.85 -0.63 20.02
N GLY A 148 10.69 -1.57 20.43
CA GLY A 148 10.72 -2.96 19.92
C GLY A 148 11.63 -3.13 18.71
N LEU A 149 12.56 -4.08 18.78
CA LEU A 149 13.43 -4.43 17.66
C LEU A 149 12.97 -5.74 17.05
N GLY A 150 12.96 -5.77 15.72
CA GLY A 150 12.78 -7.01 14.97
C GLY A 150 14.11 -7.61 14.58
N ARG A 151 14.03 -8.80 13.99
CA ARG A 151 15.21 -9.60 13.66
C ARG A 151 16.03 -9.00 12.51
N LEU A 152 15.46 -8.10 11.70
CA LEU A 152 16.20 -7.47 10.60
C LEU A 152 16.96 -6.22 11.04
N HIS A 153 16.73 -5.69 12.25
CA HIS A 153 17.42 -4.52 12.78
C HIS A 153 18.26 -4.85 14.01
N LYS A 154 19.51 -4.37 14.04
CA LYS A 154 20.38 -4.52 15.21
C LYS A 154 20.20 -3.41 16.23
N THR A 155 19.69 -2.25 15.78
CA THR A 155 19.55 -1.06 16.62
C THR A 155 18.28 -0.30 16.26
N GLU A 156 17.78 0.49 17.23
CA GLU A 156 16.62 1.37 17.02
C GLU A 156 16.89 2.41 15.94
N SER A 157 18.14 2.85 15.83
CA SER A 157 18.57 3.79 14.80
C SER A 157 18.39 3.19 13.40
N GLU A 158 18.77 1.92 13.18
CA GLU A 158 18.56 1.23 11.90
C GLU A 158 17.07 1.09 11.58
N ARG A 159 16.27 0.64 12.56
CA ARG A 159 14.81 0.51 12.46
C ARG A 159 14.14 1.84 12.10
N ASN A 160 14.53 2.93 12.75
CA ASN A 160 14.00 4.27 12.48
C ASN A 160 14.39 4.78 11.08
N ALA A 161 15.58 4.42 10.57
CA ALA A 161 15.98 4.75 9.21
C ALA A 161 15.08 4.04 8.18
N ASP A 162 14.82 2.75 8.41
CA ASP A 162 13.94 1.96 7.54
C ASP A 162 12.50 2.46 7.61
N PHE A 163 11.99 2.79 8.79
CA PHE A 163 10.66 3.38 8.94
C PHE A 163 10.54 4.71 8.19
N SER A 164 11.55 5.59 8.28
CA SER A 164 11.57 6.82 7.48
C SER A 164 11.65 6.55 5.97
N LYS A 165 12.37 5.50 5.54
CA LYS A 165 12.34 5.03 4.15
C LYS A 165 10.94 4.58 3.73
N TYR A 166 10.25 3.76 4.52
CA TYR A 166 8.88 3.33 4.20
C TYR A 166 7.90 4.51 4.20
N ALA A 167 8.11 5.52 5.04
CA ALA A 167 7.33 6.75 4.99
C ALA A 167 7.52 7.51 3.67
N MET A 168 8.74 7.56 3.10
CA MET A 168 8.97 8.13 1.76
C MET A 168 8.21 7.37 0.68
N LEU A 169 8.23 6.04 0.74
CA LEU A 169 7.51 5.19 -0.22
C LEU A 169 5.99 5.38 -0.08
N GLY A 170 5.45 5.44 1.14
CA GLY A 170 4.04 5.74 1.36
C GLY A 170 3.63 7.13 0.86
N LEU A 171 4.47 8.15 1.06
CA LEU A 171 4.26 9.47 0.49
C LEU A 171 4.22 9.43 -1.04
N ALA A 172 5.08 8.66 -1.70
CA ALA A 172 5.03 8.46 -3.14
C ALA A 172 3.71 7.82 -3.60
N LEU A 173 3.30 6.73 -2.94
CA LEU A 173 2.06 6.00 -3.23
C LEU A 173 0.80 6.85 -3.05
N SER A 174 0.84 7.87 -2.19
CA SER A 174 -0.29 8.79 -2.03
C SER A 174 -0.65 9.54 -3.31
N GLY A 175 0.32 9.81 -4.19
CA GLY A 175 0.16 10.64 -5.38
C GLY A 175 -0.13 12.11 -5.09
N GLU A 176 0.00 12.58 -3.84
CA GLU A 176 -0.32 13.95 -3.45
C GLU A 176 0.87 14.91 -3.71
N SER A 177 0.60 16.09 -4.28
CA SER A 177 1.67 17.10 -4.55
C SER A 177 2.41 17.54 -3.29
N GLU A 178 1.70 17.64 -2.16
CA GLU A 178 2.27 17.96 -0.85
C GLU A 178 3.25 16.88 -0.37
N ALA A 179 2.98 15.60 -0.69
CA ALA A 179 3.86 14.49 -0.36
C ALA A 179 5.20 14.58 -1.11
N ILE A 180 5.14 14.86 -2.42
CA ILE A 180 6.32 15.10 -3.25
C ILE A 180 7.15 16.28 -2.74
N LEU A 181 6.48 17.38 -2.35
CA LEU A 181 7.16 18.53 -1.77
C LEU A 181 7.85 18.17 -0.46
N GLY A 182 7.19 17.40 0.41
CA GLY A 182 7.76 16.90 1.67
C GLY A 182 9.04 16.08 1.46
N ILE A 183 9.04 15.17 0.48
CA ILE A 183 10.24 14.37 0.13
C ILE A 183 11.36 15.27 -0.43
N LYS A 184 11.04 16.23 -1.32
CA LYS A 184 12.03 17.18 -1.88
C LYS A 184 12.69 18.01 -0.77
N GLN A 185 11.89 18.54 0.16
CA GLN A 185 12.39 19.31 1.30
C GLN A 185 13.25 18.46 2.23
N PHE A 186 12.82 17.22 2.52
CA PHE A 186 13.61 16.27 3.29
C PHE A 186 14.97 16.01 2.65
N LYS A 187 15.01 15.72 1.34
CA LYS A 187 16.27 15.47 0.61
C LYS A 187 17.22 16.67 0.69
N ALA A 188 16.71 17.89 0.45
CA ALA A 188 17.50 19.12 0.53
C ALA A 188 18.07 19.34 1.94
N ASN A 189 17.26 19.17 2.97
CA ASN A 189 17.68 19.35 4.37
C ASN A 189 18.74 18.31 4.79
N ASN A 190 18.63 17.07 4.33
CA ASN A 190 19.63 16.04 4.62
C ASN A 190 20.96 16.31 3.91
N ALA A 191 20.92 16.80 2.67
CA ALA A 191 22.14 17.21 1.97
C ALA A 191 22.89 18.30 2.76
N SER A 192 22.19 19.28 3.35
CA SER A 192 22.81 20.33 4.16
C SER A 192 23.38 19.84 5.50
N LYS A 193 22.67 18.96 6.23
CA LYS A 193 23.16 18.38 7.51
C LYS A 193 24.41 17.51 7.32
N THR A 194 24.57 16.93 6.13
CA THR A 194 25.64 15.99 5.80
C THR A 194 27.04 16.62 5.87
N LEU A 195 27.17 17.93 5.64
CA LEU A 195 28.48 18.61 5.72
C LEU A 195 29.13 18.56 7.11
N ASN A 196 28.36 18.24 8.17
CA ASN A 196 28.79 18.35 9.56
C ASN A 196 28.63 17.07 10.42
N SER A 197 28.26 15.91 9.85
CA SER A 197 27.86 14.73 10.66
C SER A 197 28.71 13.47 10.43
N ARG A 198 28.83 12.64 11.48
CA ARG A 198 29.50 11.32 11.46
C ARG A 198 28.62 10.17 10.93
N VAL A 199 27.49 10.48 10.26
CA VAL A 199 26.60 9.44 9.73
C VAL A 199 27.32 8.64 8.63
N SER A 200 27.26 7.31 8.70
CA SER A 200 27.92 6.45 7.71
C SER A 200 27.43 6.78 6.29
N GLU A 201 28.37 6.88 5.36
CA GLU A 201 28.09 7.16 3.94
C GLU A 201 27.07 6.18 3.35
N SER A 202 27.19 4.89 3.70
CA SER A 202 26.25 3.85 3.29
C SER A 202 24.79 4.11 3.68
N ARG A 203 24.54 4.62 4.91
CA ARG A 203 23.17 4.95 5.35
C ARG A 203 22.61 6.12 4.55
N ARG A 204 23.43 7.15 4.32
CA ARG A 204 23.06 8.32 3.53
C ARG A 204 22.67 7.94 2.12
N ASP A 205 23.47 7.11 1.47
CA ASP A 205 23.21 6.64 0.11
C ASP A 205 21.89 5.87 0.00
N LYS A 206 21.60 5.00 0.97
CA LYS A 206 20.32 4.27 1.01
C LYS A 206 19.12 5.20 1.10
N ILE A 207 19.17 6.19 1.98
CA ILE A 207 18.10 7.18 2.16
C ILE A 207 17.93 8.04 0.91
N ASN A 208 19.04 8.52 0.31
CA ASN A 208 18.98 9.34 -0.89
C ASN A 208 18.40 8.58 -2.09
N ARG A 209 18.81 7.32 -2.29
CA ARG A 209 18.25 6.44 -3.33
C ARG A 209 16.76 6.20 -3.10
N ALA A 210 16.35 5.94 -1.86
CA ALA A 210 14.93 5.78 -1.54
C ALA A 210 14.12 7.04 -1.85
N ALA A 211 14.64 8.22 -1.53
CA ALA A 211 14.00 9.49 -1.86
C ALA A 211 13.91 9.71 -3.38
N GLU A 212 14.94 9.33 -4.14
CA GLU A 212 14.93 9.44 -5.61
C GLU A 212 13.87 8.54 -6.24
N VAL A 213 13.83 7.27 -5.86
CA VAL A 213 12.80 6.32 -6.29
C VAL A 213 11.41 6.83 -5.90
N ALA A 214 11.22 7.27 -4.66
CA ALA A 214 9.94 7.80 -4.20
C ALA A 214 9.48 9.03 -4.99
N LEU A 215 10.39 9.93 -5.36
CA LEU A 215 10.06 11.10 -6.19
C LEU A 215 9.69 10.71 -7.61
N GLU A 216 10.41 9.76 -8.21
CA GLU A 216 10.12 9.28 -9.55
C GLU A 216 8.74 8.58 -9.59
N GLU A 217 8.53 7.60 -8.72
CA GLU A 217 7.28 6.82 -8.68
C GLU A 217 6.10 7.70 -8.26
N GLY A 218 6.29 8.58 -7.29
CA GLY A 218 5.24 9.50 -6.85
C GLY A 218 4.80 10.48 -7.95
N GLU A 219 5.72 10.94 -8.81
CA GLU A 219 5.35 11.78 -9.97
C GLU A 219 4.61 10.98 -11.06
N LYS A 220 4.94 9.69 -11.26
CA LYS A 220 4.17 8.81 -12.16
C LYS A 220 2.74 8.63 -11.62
N ILE A 221 2.60 8.22 -10.36
CA ILE A 221 1.32 8.01 -9.68
C ILE A 221 0.48 9.29 -9.67
N ARG A 222 1.07 10.45 -9.36
CA ARG A 222 0.36 11.74 -9.39
C ARG A 222 -0.20 12.08 -10.77
N LYS A 223 0.53 11.76 -11.84
CA LYS A 223 0.13 12.09 -13.22
C LYS A 223 -0.98 11.17 -13.75
N GLN A 224 -0.89 9.87 -13.47
CA GLN A 224 -1.79 8.87 -14.07
C GLN A 224 -2.84 8.31 -13.11
N GLY A 225 -2.70 8.55 -11.80
CA GLY A 225 -3.49 7.91 -10.76
C GLY A 225 -2.91 6.55 -10.35
N LEU A 226 -3.20 6.15 -9.10
CA LEU A 226 -2.66 4.93 -8.51
C LEU A 226 -3.14 3.65 -9.24
N ARG A 227 -4.41 3.63 -9.65
CA ARG A 227 -4.99 2.49 -10.37
C ARG A 227 -4.30 2.23 -11.71
N GLU A 228 -4.23 3.25 -12.57
CA GLU A 228 -3.57 3.12 -13.87
C GLU A 228 -2.06 2.87 -13.73
N TYR A 229 -1.45 3.36 -12.64
CA TYR A 229 -0.08 2.99 -12.29
C TYR A 229 0.08 1.48 -12.12
N TYR A 230 -0.72 0.82 -11.26
CA TYR A 230 -0.59 -0.62 -11.06
C TYR A 230 -0.97 -1.44 -12.29
N LYS A 231 -1.96 -0.99 -13.05
CA LYS A 231 -2.32 -1.64 -14.32
C LYS A 231 -1.17 -1.64 -15.33
N SER A 232 -0.43 -0.54 -15.43
CA SER A 232 0.71 -0.45 -16.35
C SER A 232 1.94 -1.23 -15.87
N GLN A 233 2.15 -1.34 -14.54
CA GLN A 233 3.21 -2.21 -13.98
C GLN A 233 2.94 -3.69 -14.27
N HIS A 234 1.70 -4.16 -14.06
CA HIS A 234 1.37 -5.57 -14.29
C HIS A 234 1.59 -6.01 -15.74
N GLN A 235 1.23 -5.14 -16.70
CA GLN A 235 1.48 -5.39 -18.12
C GLN A 235 2.97 -5.47 -18.45
N HIS A 236 3.82 -4.71 -17.75
CA HIS A 236 5.26 -4.75 -17.97
C HIS A 236 5.87 -6.09 -17.51
N ASP A 237 5.43 -6.59 -16.36
CA ASP A 237 5.94 -7.84 -15.78
C ASP A 237 5.56 -9.06 -16.64
N GLU A 238 4.34 -9.13 -17.17
CA GLU A 238 3.91 -10.20 -18.07
C GLU A 238 4.75 -10.27 -19.36
N HIS A 239 5.25 -9.13 -19.85
CA HIS A 239 6.11 -9.08 -21.03
C HIS A 239 7.56 -9.54 -20.78
N LEU A 240 8.01 -9.61 -19.52
CA LEU A 240 9.35 -10.06 -19.16
C LEU A 240 9.42 -11.57 -18.90
N GLU A 241 8.27 -12.24 -18.76
CA GLU A 241 8.17 -13.69 -18.53
C GLU A 241 7.97 -14.53 -19.81
N HIS A 242 8.02 -13.88 -20.99
CA HIS A 242 7.85 -14.50 -22.31
C HIS A 242 9.07 -14.26 -23.22
#